data_AF-A0AA35S4N6-F1
#
_entry.id   AF-A0AA35S4N6-F1
#
_cell.length_a   1.000
_cell.length_b   1.000
_cell.length_c   1.000
_cell.angle_alpha   90.00
_cell.angle_beta   90.00
_cell.angle_gamma   90.00
#
_symmetry.space_group_name_H-M   'P 1'
#
loop_
_entity.id
_entity.type
_entity.pdbx_description
1 polymer ?
#
loop_
_entity_poly.entity_id
_entity_poly.type
_entity_poly.pdbx_seq_one_letter_code
_entity_poly.pdbx_strand_id
1 'polypeptide(L)'
;MVAVPYCGALLASLGVRRGQVESPKTGDPSRRRGPFPVMCPTRAHGTFLYLNTANEASPLDIDDPKAEGTAANGCEADVPRQWEGLARLLGEPEWASPEKFRDPATHGPAINENLRQWTAEHTREWLYREGQAYGAPIAPYLTPSEVFQSPQQREREFFVEILHPEAGSYEYTDLPLHMGETPPTLRRVPMLGEHNAEVFGGLGYSPQELTALARAEVI
;
A
#
# COMPACT_ATOMS: atom_id res chain seq x y z
N MET A 1 -2.42 6.70 6.91
CA MET A 1 -2.51 6.69 5.44
C MET A 1 -1.08 6.65 4.91
N VAL A 2 -0.53 5.45 4.75
CA VAL A 2 0.86 5.23 4.27
C VAL A 2 0.85 4.66 2.84
N ALA A 3 -0.24 4.00 2.44
CA ALA A 3 -0.39 3.38 1.13
C ALA A 3 -0.15 4.36 -0.03
N VAL A 4 -0.82 5.51 -0.05
CA VAL A 4 -0.70 6.51 -1.14
C VAL A 4 0.74 7.04 -1.32
N PRO A 5 1.45 7.48 -0.26
CA PRO A 5 2.83 7.91 -0.40
C PRO A 5 3.79 6.73 -0.67
N TYR A 6 3.50 5.52 -0.18
CA TYR A 6 4.28 4.30 -0.48
C TYR A 6 4.19 3.87 -1.95
N CYS A 7 2.98 3.77 -2.51
CA CYS A 7 2.81 3.52 -3.94
C CYS A 7 3.50 4.60 -4.79
N GLY A 8 3.58 5.82 -4.27
CA GLY A 8 4.32 6.89 -4.88
C GLY A 8 5.81 6.70 -4.96
N ALA A 9 6.42 6.38 -3.83
CA ALA A 9 7.84 6.06 -3.76
C ALA A 9 8.19 4.92 -4.73
N LEU A 10 7.34 3.89 -4.81
CA LEU A 10 7.50 2.79 -5.76
C LEU A 10 7.46 3.27 -7.22
N LEU A 11 6.44 4.04 -7.61
CA LEU A 11 6.36 4.56 -8.99
C LEU A 11 7.51 5.51 -9.33
N ALA A 12 7.96 6.32 -8.37
CA ALA A 12 9.09 7.21 -8.56
C ALA A 12 10.41 6.43 -8.77
N SER A 13 10.60 5.32 -8.07
CA SER A 13 11.75 4.42 -8.32
C SER A 13 11.73 3.80 -9.73
N LEU A 14 10.57 3.77 -10.39
CA LEU A 14 10.40 3.36 -11.78
C LEU A 14 10.50 4.53 -12.77
N GLY A 15 10.92 5.72 -12.31
CA GLY A 15 11.13 6.91 -13.16
C GLY A 15 9.88 7.75 -13.42
N VAL A 16 8.75 7.46 -12.75
CA VAL A 16 7.54 8.28 -12.86
C VAL A 16 7.75 9.59 -12.09
N ARG A 17 7.65 10.73 -12.78
CA ARG A 17 7.64 12.04 -12.13
C ARG A 17 6.35 12.22 -11.33
N ARG A 18 6.50 12.65 -10.08
CA ARG A 18 5.38 12.80 -9.15
C ARG A 18 5.20 14.24 -8.69
N GLY A 19 3.99 14.76 -8.88
CA GLY A 19 3.51 15.94 -8.16
C GLY A 19 2.75 15.49 -6.91
N GLN A 20 3.12 16.01 -5.74
CA GLN A 20 2.35 15.84 -4.52
C GLN A 20 1.47 17.08 -4.30
N VAL A 21 0.15 16.88 -4.37
CA VAL A 21 -0.83 17.91 -4.00
C VAL A 21 -1.08 17.82 -2.50
N GLU A 22 -0.78 18.90 -1.78
CA GLU A 22 -1.03 19.01 -0.34
C GLU A 22 -2.02 20.13 -0.05
N SER A 23 -2.86 19.95 0.98
CA SER A 23 -3.69 21.05 1.48
C SER A 23 -2.79 22.21 1.95
N PRO A 24 -3.02 23.45 1.47
CA PRO A 24 -2.24 24.61 1.88
C PRO A 24 -2.25 24.87 3.40
N LYS A 25 -3.31 24.44 4.10
CA LYS A 25 -3.53 24.71 5.52
C LYS A 25 -2.90 23.66 6.44
N THR A 26 -2.96 22.39 6.06
CA THR A 26 -2.53 21.29 6.94
C THR A 26 -1.25 20.58 6.48
N GLY A 27 -0.95 20.61 5.18
CA GLY A 27 0.13 19.80 4.59
C GLY A 27 -0.10 18.30 4.77
N ASP A 28 0.91 17.49 4.46
CA ASP A 28 0.89 16.04 4.68
C ASP A 28 0.80 15.67 6.19
N PRO A 29 -0.23 14.91 6.63
CA PRO A 29 -0.39 14.50 8.03
C PRO A 29 0.77 13.67 8.60
N SER A 30 1.55 12.97 7.76
CA SER A 30 2.69 12.16 8.19
C SER A 30 3.87 12.99 8.68
N ARG A 31 3.92 14.30 8.37
CA ARG A 31 4.85 15.26 8.98
C ARG A 31 4.64 15.43 10.49
N ARG A 32 3.48 14.99 11.02
CA ARG A 32 3.08 15.17 12.43
C ARG A 32 3.09 13.87 13.24
N ARG A 33 3.43 12.73 12.63
CA ARG A 33 3.54 11.44 13.34
C ARG A 33 4.98 11.22 13.76
N GLY A 34 5.22 11.09 15.06
CA GLY A 34 6.52 10.69 15.59
C GLY A 34 6.82 9.19 15.36
N PRO A 35 8.00 8.71 15.76
CA PRO A 35 9.04 9.44 16.49
C PRO A 35 9.83 10.42 15.60
N PHE A 36 10.20 11.57 16.17
CA PHE A 36 11.04 12.59 15.51
C PHE A 36 12.48 12.46 16.02
N PRO A 37 13.48 12.38 15.13
CA PRO A 37 14.88 12.40 15.56
C PRO A 37 15.19 13.72 16.29
N VAL A 38 15.86 13.63 17.45
CA VAL A 38 16.16 14.78 18.33
C VAL A 38 17.00 15.87 17.61
N MET A 39 17.72 15.50 16.55
CA MET A 39 18.58 16.41 15.77
C MET A 39 18.00 16.91 14.45
N CYS A 40 16.73 16.65 14.12
CA CYS A 40 16.17 17.08 12.83
C CYS A 40 15.55 18.51 12.91
N PRO A 41 16.14 19.53 12.25
CA PRO A 41 15.66 20.93 12.35
C PRO A 41 14.25 21.11 11.78
N THR A 42 13.85 20.25 10.84
CA THR A 42 12.61 20.36 10.06
C THR A 42 11.44 19.58 10.65
N ARG A 43 11.57 18.93 11.81
CA ARG A 43 10.53 18.07 12.44
C ARG A 43 9.92 17.05 11.44
N ALA A 44 10.69 16.60 10.47
CA ALA A 44 10.24 15.57 9.54
C ALA A 44 10.48 14.19 10.12
N HIS A 45 9.45 13.35 10.14
CA HIS A 45 9.53 11.97 10.58
C HIS A 45 10.22 11.10 9.51
N GLY A 46 10.97 10.07 9.92
CA GLY A 46 11.71 9.18 9.01
C GLY A 46 10.83 8.56 7.92
N THR A 47 9.60 8.16 8.23
CA THR A 47 8.65 7.67 7.22
C THR A 47 8.22 8.75 6.24
N PHE A 48 8.08 10.02 6.67
CA PHE A 48 7.79 11.11 5.75
C PHE A 48 8.98 11.33 4.80
N LEU A 49 10.22 11.33 5.32
CA LEU A 49 11.41 11.49 4.50
C LEU A 49 11.56 10.34 3.49
N TYR A 50 11.38 9.09 3.93
CA TYR A 50 11.49 7.91 3.08
C TYR A 50 10.46 7.90 1.95
N LEU A 51 9.20 8.22 2.24
CA LEU A 51 8.12 8.11 1.26
C LEU A 51 8.02 9.28 0.28
N ASN A 52 8.71 10.40 0.58
CA ASN A 52 8.61 11.63 -0.21
C ASN A 52 9.96 12.07 -0.82
N THR A 53 10.95 11.18 -0.87
CA THR A 53 12.29 11.45 -1.44
C THR A 53 12.27 11.93 -2.90
N ALA A 54 11.24 11.57 -3.66
CA ALA A 54 11.12 11.84 -5.09
C ALA A 54 9.90 12.69 -5.48
N ASN A 55 9.23 13.33 -4.50
CA ASN A 55 8.05 14.15 -4.78
C ASN A 55 8.44 15.61 -5.04
N GLU A 56 7.89 16.18 -6.12
CA GLU A 56 7.82 17.62 -6.31
C GLU A 56 6.51 18.11 -5.68
N ALA A 57 6.60 18.85 -4.57
CA ALA A 57 5.42 19.38 -3.89
C ALA A 57 4.90 20.62 -4.64
N SER A 58 3.62 20.61 -5.02
CA SER A 58 2.94 21.78 -5.58
C SER A 58 1.70 22.08 -4.73
N PRO A 59 1.56 23.29 -4.16
CA PRO A 59 0.37 23.66 -3.39
C PRO A 59 -0.79 23.86 -4.37
N LEU A 60 -1.71 22.90 -4.42
CA LEU A 60 -2.99 23.05 -5.12
C LEU A 60 -4.09 23.03 -4.06
N ASP A 61 -4.93 24.06 -4.04
CA ASP A 61 -6.08 24.10 -3.15
C ASP A 61 -7.21 23.26 -3.77
N ILE A 62 -7.47 22.08 -3.20
CA ILE A 62 -8.50 21.16 -3.71
C ILE A 62 -9.91 21.71 -3.52
N ASP A 63 -10.06 22.71 -2.65
CA ASP A 63 -11.33 23.39 -2.38
C ASP A 63 -11.57 24.55 -3.36
N ASP A 64 -10.64 24.84 -4.29
CA ASP A 64 -10.86 25.81 -5.36
C ASP A 64 -11.81 25.21 -6.43
N PRO A 65 -13.02 25.76 -6.61
CA PRO A 65 -13.99 25.27 -7.60
C PRO A 65 -13.50 25.38 -9.06
N LYS A 66 -12.33 25.99 -9.31
CA LYS A 66 -11.67 26.05 -10.63
C LYS A 66 -10.57 25.00 -10.83
N ALA A 67 -10.32 24.12 -9.87
CA ALA A 67 -9.40 22.99 -10.04
C ALA A 67 -9.99 21.96 -11.04
N GLU A 68 -9.80 22.21 -12.34
CA GLU A 68 -10.14 21.26 -13.40
C GLU A 68 -9.22 20.04 -13.31
N GLY A 69 -9.66 19.05 -12.53
CA GLY A 69 -9.08 17.73 -12.48
C GLY A 69 -10.21 16.72 -12.60
N THR A 70 -10.36 16.13 -13.78
CA THR A 70 -11.26 15.00 -14.01
C THR A 70 -10.77 13.82 -13.17
N ALA A 71 -11.19 13.74 -11.91
CA ALA A 71 -11.12 12.52 -11.13
C ALA A 71 -12.14 11.55 -11.74
N ALA A 72 -11.73 10.86 -12.80
CA ALA A 72 -12.45 9.70 -13.30
C ALA A 72 -12.31 8.59 -12.24
N ASN A 73 -13.16 8.65 -11.20
CA ASN A 73 -13.34 7.58 -10.22
C ASN A 73 -14.02 6.41 -10.93
N GLY A 74 -13.25 5.57 -11.61
CA GLY A 74 -13.73 4.29 -12.17
C GLY A 74 -14.35 3.35 -11.13
N CYS A 75 -14.24 3.66 -9.83
CA CYS A 75 -14.93 2.95 -8.75
C CYS A 75 -16.44 3.22 -8.67
N GLU A 76 -16.97 4.35 -9.15
CA GLU A 76 -18.40 4.67 -8.95
C GLU A 76 -19.34 3.81 -9.82
N ALA A 77 -18.86 3.32 -10.97
CA ALA A 77 -19.67 2.46 -11.85
C ALA A 77 -19.82 1.02 -11.33
N ASP A 78 -18.88 0.54 -10.53
CA ASP A 78 -18.93 -0.81 -9.95
C ASP A 78 -19.82 -0.88 -8.69
N VAL A 79 -19.99 0.24 -7.99
CA VAL A 79 -20.73 0.32 -6.72
C VAL A 79 -22.19 -0.13 -6.86
N PRO A 80 -22.97 0.28 -7.90
CA PRO A 80 -24.32 -0.24 -8.13
C PRO A 80 -24.35 -1.75 -8.39
N ARG A 81 -23.43 -2.28 -9.22
CA ARG A 81 -23.38 -3.71 -9.57
C ARG A 81 -23.01 -4.57 -8.36
N GLN A 82 -22.07 -4.10 -7.54
CA GLN A 82 -21.68 -4.75 -6.30
C GLN A 82 -22.83 -4.80 -5.29
N TRP A 83 -23.60 -3.71 -5.20
CA TRP A 83 -24.79 -3.64 -4.35
C TRP A 83 -25.89 -4.60 -4.81
N GLU A 84 -26.15 -4.68 -6.12
CA GLU A 84 -27.09 -5.66 -6.69
C GLU A 84 -26.65 -7.10 -6.42
N GLY A 85 -25.35 -7.38 -6.49
CA GLY A 85 -24.78 -8.67 -6.10
C GLY A 85 -25.07 -9.01 -4.64
N LEU A 86 -24.83 -8.05 -3.73
CA LEU A 86 -25.11 -8.19 -2.31
C LEU A 86 -26.62 -8.36 -2.04
N ALA A 87 -27.48 -7.57 -2.68
CA ALA A 87 -28.93 -7.67 -2.51
C ALA A 87 -29.45 -9.06 -2.91
N ARG A 88 -28.97 -9.64 -4.02
CA ARG A 88 -29.33 -11.00 -4.44
C ARG A 88 -28.85 -12.07 -3.45
N LEU A 89 -27.63 -11.92 -2.92
CA LEU A 89 -27.11 -12.82 -1.87
C LEU A 89 -27.99 -12.80 -0.61
N LEU A 90 -28.51 -11.64 -0.25
CA LEU A 90 -29.38 -11.43 0.91
C LEU A 90 -30.83 -11.93 0.70
N GLY A 91 -31.18 -12.37 -0.51
CA GLY A 91 -32.57 -12.73 -0.87
C GLY A 91 -33.46 -11.52 -1.16
N GLU A 92 -32.87 -10.44 -1.67
CA GLU A 92 -33.53 -9.21 -2.10
C GLU A 92 -34.47 -8.57 -1.05
N PRO A 93 -34.02 -8.39 0.19
CA PRO A 93 -34.87 -7.80 1.21
C PRO A 93 -35.15 -6.33 0.90
N GLU A 94 -36.34 -5.85 1.30
CA GLU A 94 -36.78 -4.47 1.03
C GLU A 94 -35.83 -3.40 1.59
N TRP A 95 -35.08 -3.70 2.64
CA TRP A 95 -34.08 -2.78 3.21
C TRP A 95 -32.81 -2.67 2.35
N ALA A 96 -32.54 -3.63 1.46
CA ALA A 96 -31.40 -3.62 0.54
C ALA A 96 -31.75 -3.05 -0.85
N SER A 97 -32.90 -2.37 -0.99
CA SER A 97 -33.33 -1.84 -2.28
C SER A 97 -32.35 -0.78 -2.85
N PRO A 98 -32.23 -0.67 -4.19
CA PRO A 98 -31.38 0.36 -4.81
C PRO A 98 -31.77 1.79 -4.44
N GLU A 99 -33.04 2.04 -4.11
CA GLU A 99 -33.51 3.35 -3.64
C GLU A 99 -32.89 3.71 -2.29
N LYS A 100 -32.94 2.81 -1.31
CA LYS A 100 -32.38 3.05 0.04
C LYS A 100 -30.85 3.17 0.00
N PHE A 101 -30.20 2.44 -0.89
CA PHE A 101 -28.76 2.51 -1.07
C PHE A 101 -28.27 3.87 -1.61
N ARG A 102 -29.09 4.56 -2.41
CA ARG A 102 -28.75 5.89 -2.95
C ARG A 102 -28.77 7.01 -1.90
N ASP A 103 -29.39 6.77 -0.74
CA ASP A 103 -29.37 7.69 0.41
C ASP A 103 -28.75 7.01 1.65
N PRO A 104 -27.43 6.84 1.67
CA PRO A 104 -26.74 6.22 2.79
C PRO A 104 -26.78 7.08 4.06
N ALA A 105 -27.05 8.39 3.95
CA ALA A 105 -27.15 9.27 5.11
C ALA A 105 -28.38 8.93 5.96
N THR A 106 -29.51 8.67 5.30
CA THR A 106 -30.77 8.29 5.98
C THR A 106 -30.82 6.81 6.31
N HIS A 107 -30.43 5.93 5.38
CA HIS A 107 -30.67 4.50 5.50
C HIS A 107 -29.46 3.67 5.97
N GLY A 108 -28.26 4.24 5.94
CA GLY A 108 -27.01 3.57 6.29
C GLY A 108 -27.02 2.89 7.68
N PRO A 109 -27.50 3.54 8.75
CA PRO A 109 -27.55 2.91 10.07
C PRO A 109 -28.39 1.63 10.13
N ALA A 110 -29.58 1.64 9.52
CA ALA A 110 -30.48 0.48 9.48
C ALA A 110 -29.94 -0.64 8.58
N ILE A 111 -29.39 -0.28 7.42
CA ILE A 111 -28.73 -1.22 6.50
C ILE A 111 -27.58 -1.94 7.21
N ASN A 112 -26.73 -1.19 7.90
CA ASN A 112 -25.57 -1.76 8.61
C ASN A 112 -25.97 -2.69 9.75
N GLU A 113 -27.07 -2.39 10.45
CA GLU A 113 -27.58 -3.25 11.51
C GLU A 113 -28.14 -4.56 10.96
N ASN A 114 -28.95 -4.50 9.89
CA ASN A 114 -29.48 -5.68 9.23
C ASN A 114 -28.35 -6.56 8.66
N LEU A 115 -27.33 -5.94 8.06
CA LEU A 115 -26.14 -6.65 7.59
C LEU A 115 -25.41 -7.36 8.72
N ARG A 116 -25.24 -6.71 9.89
CA ARG A 116 -24.62 -7.35 11.07
C ARG A 116 -25.40 -8.56 11.56
N GLN A 117 -26.71 -8.44 11.67
CA GLN A 117 -27.56 -9.54 12.12
C GLN A 117 -27.52 -10.72 11.14
N TRP A 118 -27.68 -10.44 9.84
CA TRP A 118 -27.66 -11.46 8.80
C TRP A 118 -26.29 -12.15 8.70
N THR A 119 -25.20 -11.39 8.70
CA THR A 119 -23.85 -11.98 8.62
C THR A 119 -23.48 -12.83 9.84
N ALA A 120 -24.09 -12.59 11.01
CA ALA A 120 -23.85 -13.38 12.21
C ALA A 120 -24.39 -14.83 12.10
N GLU A 121 -25.33 -15.09 11.19
CA GLU A 121 -25.89 -16.42 10.95
C GLU A 121 -24.98 -17.29 10.05
N HIS A 122 -23.90 -16.73 9.53
CA HIS A 122 -23.05 -17.36 8.53
C HIS A 122 -21.58 -17.36 8.92
N THR A 123 -20.86 -18.42 8.53
CA THR A 123 -19.41 -18.47 8.70
C THR A 123 -18.69 -17.53 7.72
N ARG A 124 -17.51 -17.05 8.11
CA ARG A 124 -16.64 -16.21 7.27
C ARG A 124 -16.35 -16.85 5.91
N GLU A 125 -16.07 -18.16 5.90
CA GLU A 125 -15.74 -18.91 4.70
C GLU A 125 -16.94 -19.04 3.76
N TRP A 126 -18.14 -19.26 4.31
CA TRP A 126 -19.38 -19.30 3.54
C TRP A 126 -19.69 -17.94 2.91
N LEU A 127 -19.60 -16.86 3.70
CA LEU A 127 -19.82 -15.48 3.23
C LEU A 127 -18.88 -15.11 2.09
N TYR A 128 -17.61 -15.50 2.19
CA TYR A 128 -16.62 -15.27 1.13
C TYR A 128 -16.96 -16.03 -0.15
N ARG A 129 -17.29 -17.33 -0.06
CA ARG A 129 -17.59 -18.16 -1.23
C ARG A 129 -18.88 -17.74 -1.93
N GLU A 130 -19.96 -17.57 -1.17
CA GLU A 130 -21.24 -17.15 -1.73
C GLU A 130 -21.16 -15.71 -2.23
N GLY A 131 -20.50 -14.80 -1.49
CA GLY A 131 -20.25 -13.44 -1.94
C GLY A 131 -19.65 -13.38 -3.35
N GLN A 132 -18.62 -14.19 -3.62
CA GLN A 132 -18.03 -14.31 -4.95
C GLN A 132 -19.01 -14.80 -6.02
N ALA A 133 -19.82 -15.83 -5.70
CA ALA A 133 -20.80 -16.38 -6.63
C ALA A 133 -21.86 -15.35 -7.06
N TYR A 134 -22.25 -14.45 -6.15
CA TYR A 134 -23.23 -13.38 -6.43
C TYR A 134 -22.60 -12.07 -6.93
N GLY A 135 -21.26 -11.98 -7.00
CA GLY A 135 -20.55 -10.76 -7.34
C GLY A 135 -20.61 -9.68 -6.25
N ALA A 136 -20.87 -10.08 -5.01
CA ALA A 136 -20.84 -9.21 -3.84
C ALA A 136 -19.39 -9.05 -3.34
N PRO A 137 -18.93 -7.83 -3.03
CA PRO A 137 -17.55 -7.57 -2.62
C PRO A 137 -17.34 -7.94 -1.14
N ILE A 138 -17.34 -9.23 -0.83
CA ILE A 138 -17.09 -9.77 0.51
C ILE A 138 -15.70 -10.40 0.52
N ALA A 139 -14.85 -9.98 1.47
CA ALA A 139 -13.54 -10.55 1.69
C ALA A 139 -13.31 -10.83 3.19
N PRO A 140 -12.66 -11.95 3.55
CA PRO A 140 -12.33 -12.24 4.92
C PRO A 140 -11.24 -11.29 5.44
N TYR A 141 -11.40 -10.83 6.68
CA TYR A 141 -10.26 -10.31 7.42
C TYR A 141 -9.37 -11.49 7.85
N LEU A 142 -8.15 -11.51 7.34
CA LEU A 142 -7.15 -12.54 7.60
C LEU A 142 -6.15 -12.04 8.65
N THR A 143 -5.77 -12.92 9.56
CA THR A 143 -4.59 -12.75 10.41
C THR A 143 -3.32 -12.81 9.57
N PRO A 144 -2.18 -12.27 10.06
CA PRO A 144 -0.92 -12.38 9.33
C PRO A 144 -0.57 -13.81 8.92
N SER A 145 -0.73 -14.79 9.84
CA SER A 145 -0.46 -16.21 9.53
C SER A 145 -1.36 -16.76 8.43
N GLU A 146 -2.64 -16.39 8.40
CA GLU A 146 -3.58 -16.81 7.35
C GLU A 146 -3.23 -16.17 5.99
N VAL A 147 -2.70 -14.95 5.98
CA VAL A 147 -2.24 -14.29 4.76
C VAL A 147 -1.09 -15.08 4.11
N PHE A 148 -0.09 -15.53 4.89
CA PHE A 148 1.00 -16.37 4.39
C PHE A 148 0.52 -17.75 3.89
N GLN A 149 -0.64 -18.21 4.35
CA GLN A 149 -1.23 -19.50 3.96
C GLN A 149 -2.31 -19.38 2.88
N SER A 150 -2.59 -18.16 2.41
CA SER A 150 -3.65 -17.91 1.42
C SER A 150 -3.36 -18.63 0.10
N PRO A 151 -4.28 -19.49 -0.40
CA PRO A 151 -4.09 -20.17 -1.68
C PRO A 151 -3.85 -19.21 -2.84
N GLN A 152 -4.58 -18.09 -2.88
CA GLN A 152 -4.43 -17.08 -3.91
C GLN A 152 -3.05 -16.40 -3.88
N GLN A 153 -2.50 -16.17 -2.69
CA GLN A 153 -1.17 -15.56 -2.57
C GLN A 153 -0.06 -16.56 -2.93
N ARG A 154 -0.24 -17.83 -2.60
CA ARG A 154 0.70 -18.91 -3.00
C ARG A 154 0.71 -19.11 -4.51
N GLU A 155 -0.46 -19.17 -5.14
CA GLU A 155 -0.60 -19.30 -6.60
C GLU A 155 0.04 -18.13 -7.35
N ARG A 156 -0.01 -16.92 -6.77
CA ARG A 156 0.57 -15.71 -7.34
C ARG A 156 2.06 -15.53 -7.03
N GLU A 157 2.69 -16.49 -6.36
CA GLU A 157 4.08 -16.39 -5.90
C GLU A 157 4.32 -15.09 -5.09
N PHE A 158 3.30 -14.64 -4.36
CA PHE A 158 3.33 -13.37 -3.63
C PHE A 158 4.38 -13.36 -2.50
N PHE A 159 4.78 -14.54 -2.03
CA PHE A 159 5.83 -14.71 -1.05
C PHE A 159 7.01 -15.46 -1.68
N VAL A 160 8.20 -14.89 -1.54
CA VAL A 160 9.46 -15.46 -2.02
C VAL A 160 10.40 -15.70 -0.85
N GLU A 161 11.14 -16.81 -0.91
CA GLU A 161 12.13 -17.14 0.11
C GLU A 161 13.46 -16.44 -0.22
N ILE A 162 13.99 -15.70 0.75
CA ILE A 162 15.28 -15.02 0.62
C ILE A 162 16.21 -15.46 1.75
N LEU A 163 17.37 -15.98 1.36
CA LEU A 163 18.46 -16.30 2.28
C LEU A 163 19.27 -15.03 2.59
N HIS A 164 19.29 -14.64 3.87
CA HIS A 164 20.18 -13.60 4.38
C HIS A 164 21.35 -14.24 5.17
N PRO A 165 22.62 -13.83 4.93
CA PRO A 165 23.78 -14.46 5.56
C PRO A 165 23.71 -14.56 7.10
N GLU A 166 23.25 -13.50 7.78
CA GLU A 166 23.10 -13.52 9.25
C GLU A 166 21.72 -13.95 9.75
N ALA A 167 20.64 -13.46 9.14
CA ALA A 167 19.30 -13.71 9.65
C ALA A 167 18.81 -15.14 9.33
N GLY A 168 19.36 -15.79 8.30
CA GLY A 168 18.88 -17.06 7.77
C GLY A 168 17.84 -16.86 6.66
N SER A 169 17.05 -17.90 6.42
CA SER A 169 16.02 -17.89 5.37
C SER A 169 14.68 -17.41 5.91
N TYR A 170 14.04 -16.48 5.22
CA TYR A 170 12.69 -16.00 5.54
C TYR A 170 11.85 -15.79 4.28
N GLU A 171 10.53 -15.87 4.44
CA GLU A 171 9.58 -15.47 3.42
C GLU A 171 9.39 -13.94 3.43
N TYR A 172 9.59 -13.34 2.27
CA TYR A 172 9.35 -11.92 2.01
C TYR A 172 8.18 -11.77 1.05
N THR A 173 7.45 -10.66 1.16
CA THR A 173 6.54 -10.26 0.09
C THR A 173 7.36 -9.94 -1.15
N ASP A 174 6.97 -10.50 -2.29
CA ASP A 174 7.57 -10.15 -3.57
C ASP A 174 7.25 -8.69 -3.96
N LEU A 175 7.87 -8.24 -5.04
CA LEU A 175 7.62 -6.92 -5.61
C LEU A 175 6.16 -6.79 -6.05
N PRO A 176 5.52 -5.64 -5.82
CA PRO A 176 4.09 -5.46 -6.04
C PRO A 176 3.68 -5.41 -7.53
N LEU A 177 4.63 -5.64 -8.45
CA LEU A 177 4.47 -5.50 -9.90
C LEU A 177 5.15 -6.67 -10.61
N HIS A 178 4.39 -7.38 -11.42
CA HIS A 178 4.92 -8.42 -12.30
C HIS A 178 4.99 -7.83 -13.71
N MET A 179 6.21 -7.68 -14.24
CA MET A 179 6.47 -7.07 -15.54
C MET A 179 6.92 -8.15 -16.53
N GLY A 180 6.27 -8.23 -17.70
CA GLY A 180 6.57 -9.26 -18.69
C GLY A 180 7.92 -9.09 -19.37
N GLU A 181 8.24 -7.87 -19.82
CA GLU A 181 9.47 -7.61 -20.59
C GLU A 181 10.69 -7.27 -19.71
N THR A 182 10.46 -6.56 -18.61
CA THR A 182 11.51 -6.08 -17.70
C THR A 182 11.17 -6.46 -16.25
N PRO A 183 11.14 -7.77 -15.93
CA PRO A 183 10.82 -8.23 -14.59
C PRO A 183 11.80 -7.65 -13.57
N PRO A 184 11.32 -6.97 -12.52
CA PRO A 184 12.21 -6.39 -11.53
C PRO A 184 12.83 -7.49 -10.67
N THR A 185 14.05 -7.27 -10.17
CA THR A 185 14.76 -8.27 -9.35
C THR A 185 14.72 -7.89 -7.88
N LEU A 186 14.12 -8.75 -7.05
CA LEU A 186 14.25 -8.64 -5.60
C LEU A 186 15.56 -9.30 -5.14
N ARG A 187 16.30 -8.63 -4.27
CA ARG A 187 17.54 -9.14 -3.67
C ARG A 187 17.48 -8.99 -2.16
N ARG A 188 18.27 -9.79 -1.45
CA ARG A 188 18.44 -9.63 0.00
C ARG A 188 18.99 -8.25 0.34
N VAL A 189 18.71 -7.83 1.57
CA VAL A 189 19.40 -6.68 2.17
C VAL A 189 20.90 -7.00 2.23
N PRO A 190 21.78 -6.04 1.86
CA PRO A 190 23.23 -6.24 1.96
C PRO A 190 23.70 -6.24 3.40
N MET A 191 24.82 -6.92 3.65
CA MET A 191 25.56 -6.75 4.89
C MET A 191 26.12 -5.34 5.00
N LEU A 192 26.38 -4.88 6.23
CA LEU A 192 27.08 -3.62 6.45
C LEU A 192 28.45 -3.66 5.74
N GLY A 193 28.70 -2.68 4.86
CA GLY A 193 29.94 -2.57 4.10
C GLY A 193 30.10 -3.56 2.93
N GLU A 194 29.10 -4.40 2.63
CA GLU A 194 29.21 -5.46 1.60
C GLU A 194 29.65 -4.94 0.23
N HIS A 195 29.13 -3.77 -0.16
CA HIS A 195 29.39 -3.16 -1.46
C HIS A 195 30.47 -2.07 -1.43
N ASN A 196 31.21 -1.90 -0.32
CA ASN A 196 32.22 -0.84 -0.20
C ASN A 196 33.25 -0.91 -1.34
N ALA A 197 33.84 -2.09 -1.57
CA ALA A 197 34.86 -2.25 -2.61
C ALA A 197 34.32 -1.96 -4.02
N GLU A 198 33.08 -2.38 -4.31
CA GLU A 198 32.42 -2.14 -5.60
C GLU A 198 32.15 -0.64 -5.80
N VAL A 199 31.49 0.01 -4.83
CA VAL A 199 31.06 1.40 -4.93
C VAL A 199 32.27 2.33 -4.96
N PHE A 200 33.17 2.23 -3.98
CA PHE A 200 34.33 3.11 -3.93
C PHE A 200 35.34 2.81 -5.06
N GLY A 201 35.47 1.55 -5.47
CA GLY A 201 36.25 1.20 -6.66
C GLY A 201 35.68 1.83 -7.93
N GLY A 202 34.35 1.83 -8.10
CA GLY A 202 33.66 2.54 -9.18
C GLY A 202 33.83 4.07 -9.14
N LEU A 203 34.11 4.62 -7.95
CA LEU A 203 34.45 6.04 -7.77
C LEU A 203 35.95 6.33 -7.94
N GLY A 204 36.78 5.33 -8.22
CA GLY A 204 38.22 5.48 -8.51
C GLY A 204 39.15 5.31 -7.30
N TYR A 205 38.65 4.87 -6.14
CA TYR A 205 39.50 4.58 -4.97
C TYR A 205 40.30 3.29 -5.19
N SER A 206 41.57 3.34 -4.84
CA SER A 206 42.47 2.18 -4.86
C SER A 206 42.20 1.24 -3.67
N PRO A 207 42.56 -0.05 -3.77
CA PRO A 207 42.49 -0.99 -2.64
C PRO A 207 43.26 -0.53 -1.40
N GLN A 208 44.36 0.22 -1.60
CA GLN A 208 45.16 0.77 -0.51
C GLN A 208 44.40 1.88 0.25
N GLU A 209 43.69 2.74 -0.48
CA GLU A 209 42.84 3.78 0.13
C GLU A 209 41.66 3.16 0.87
N LEU A 210 41.03 2.10 0.33
CA LEU A 210 39.97 1.38 1.04
C LEU A 210 40.46 0.75 2.34
N THR A 211 41.67 0.17 2.32
CA THR A 211 42.29 -0.37 3.53
C THR A 211 42.53 0.73 4.57
N ALA A 212 42.93 1.93 4.13
CA ALA A 212 43.12 3.06 5.01
C ALA A 212 41.79 3.56 5.61
N LEU A 213 40.72 3.63 4.81
CA LEU A 213 39.38 4.00 5.26
C LEU A 213 38.81 3.00 6.28
N ALA A 214 38.95 1.69 6.03
CA ALA A 214 38.50 0.65 6.94
C ALA A 214 39.26 0.69 8.28
N ARG A 215 40.58 0.92 8.24
CA ARG A 215 41.39 1.09 9.47
C ARG A 215 41.03 2.34 10.28
N ALA A 216 40.54 3.37 9.60
CA ALA A 216 40.07 4.59 10.23
C ALA A 216 38.60 4.51 10.69
N GLU A 217 37.96 3.33 10.57
CA GLU A 217 36.54 3.10 10.90
C GLU A 217 35.57 4.05 10.17
N VAL A 218 35.95 4.47 8.96
CA VAL A 218 35.10 5.27 8.08
C VAL A 218 34.14 4.39 7.27
N ILE A 219 34.58 3.17 6.94
CA ILE A 219 33.83 2.17 6.15
C ILE A 219 33.95 0.78 6.74
#